data_AF-A0A8C5TZB5-F1
#
_entry.id   AF-A0A8C5TZB5-F1
#
_cell.length_a   1.000
_cell.length_b   1.000
_cell.length_c   1.000
_cell.angle_alpha   90.00
_cell.angle_beta   90.00
_cell.angle_gamma   90.00
#
_symmetry.space_group_name_H-M   'P 1'
#
loop_
_entity.id
_entity.type
_entity.pdbx_description
1 polymer ?
#
loop_
_entity_poly.entity_id
_entity_poly.type
_entity_poly.pdbx_seq_one_letter_code
_entity_poly.pdbx_strand_id
1 'polypeptide(L)'
;GWERWSSRLFFWVFLPPSLPLRFWVNVIKNPQFVFDIHKGSITDACLSVVAQTFMDSCSTSEHRLGKDSPSNKLLYAKDIPSYKSWVERYYADIAKLPAISDQDMNAYLAEQSRLHAVEFNMLSALNEIYSYVSKYSEEVGVARGLPGVMVSPG
;
A
#
# COMPACT_ATOMS: atom_id res chain seq x y z
N GLY A 1 1.61 -22.90 21.63
CA GLY A 1 0.17 -22.70 21.35
C GLY A 1 -0.12 -21.29 20.85
N TRP A 2 0.31 -20.27 21.58
CA TRP A 2 -0.01 -18.85 21.35
C TRP A 2 0.77 -18.19 20.19
N GLU A 3 2.01 -18.59 19.94
CA GLU A 3 2.86 -18.01 18.88
C GLU A 3 2.38 -18.31 17.46
N ARG A 4 1.69 -19.44 17.25
CA ARG A 4 1.20 -19.86 15.93
C ARG A 4 -0.07 -19.11 15.50
N TRP A 5 -0.84 -18.57 16.45
CA TRP A 5 -2.02 -17.73 16.19
C TRP A 5 -1.65 -16.25 16.07
N SER A 6 -0.61 -15.80 16.78
CA SER A 6 -0.12 -14.43 16.72
C SER A 6 0.39 -14.06 15.32
N SER A 7 1.25 -14.87 14.69
CA SER A 7 1.80 -14.55 13.36
C SER A 7 0.75 -14.55 12.24
N ARG A 8 -0.31 -15.38 12.34
CA ARG A 8 -1.40 -15.38 11.34
C ARG A 8 -2.24 -14.12 11.45
N LEU A 9 -2.71 -13.74 12.64
CA LEU A 9 -3.49 -12.50 12.78
C LEU A 9 -2.63 -11.25 12.52
N PHE A 10 -1.36 -11.23 12.94
CA PHE A 10 -0.49 -10.07 12.80
C PHE A 10 -0.12 -9.80 11.34
N PHE A 11 0.20 -10.84 10.56
CA PHE A 11 0.43 -10.71 9.11
C PHE A 11 -0.86 -10.32 8.38
N TRP A 12 -2.00 -10.87 8.79
CA TRP A 12 -3.32 -10.55 8.23
C TRP A 12 -3.92 -9.20 8.66
N VAL A 13 -3.37 -8.54 9.68
CA VAL A 13 -3.82 -7.21 10.13
C VAL A 13 -2.87 -6.11 9.68
N PHE A 14 -1.56 -6.38 9.59
CA PHE A 14 -0.55 -5.38 9.24
C PHE A 14 -0.10 -5.39 7.77
N LEU A 15 -0.18 -6.52 7.05
CA LEU A 15 0.15 -6.56 5.62
C LEU A 15 -0.97 -6.09 4.66
N PRO A 16 -2.29 -6.29 4.94
CA PRO A 16 -3.32 -5.92 3.98
C PRO A 16 -3.66 -4.41 3.85
N PRO A 17 -3.46 -3.50 4.82
CA PRO A 17 -3.84 -2.11 4.57
C PRO A 17 -2.85 -1.34 3.70
N SER A 18 -1.63 -1.83 3.46
CA SER A 18 -0.63 -1.10 2.67
C SER A 18 -0.73 -1.41 1.18
N LEU A 19 -0.67 -2.68 0.78
CA LEU A 19 -0.54 -3.03 -0.65
C LEU A 19 -1.87 -2.93 -1.43
N PRO A 20 -2.94 -3.67 -1.08
CA PRO A 20 -4.19 -3.58 -1.83
C PRO A 20 -4.88 -2.23 -1.65
N LEU A 21 -4.92 -1.66 -0.44
CA LEU A 21 -5.65 -0.40 -0.19
C LEU A 21 -4.90 0.87 -0.62
N ARG A 22 -3.55 0.91 -0.56
CA ARG A 22 -2.80 2.12 -0.97
C ARG A 22 -2.28 2.06 -2.39
N PHE A 23 -1.77 0.92 -2.83
CA PHE A 23 -1.21 0.80 -4.19
C PHE A 23 -2.28 0.39 -5.20
N TRP A 24 -2.88 -0.80 -5.04
CA TRP A 24 -3.76 -1.35 -6.07
C TRP A 24 -5.06 -0.57 -6.27
N VAL A 25 -5.73 -0.18 -5.19
CA VAL A 25 -6.92 0.69 -5.28
C VAL A 25 -6.58 2.01 -5.99
N ASN A 26 -5.40 2.58 -5.72
CA ASN A 26 -4.98 3.82 -6.35
C ASN A 26 -4.74 3.63 -7.85
N VAL A 27 -4.07 2.54 -8.27
CA VAL A 27 -3.85 2.21 -9.68
C VAL A 27 -5.17 1.91 -10.40
N ILE A 28 -6.08 1.15 -9.79
CA ILE A 28 -7.40 0.83 -10.37
C ILE A 28 -8.21 2.10 -10.57
N LYS A 29 -8.23 2.98 -9.57
CA LYS A 29 -8.95 4.26 -9.67
C LYS A 29 -8.28 5.22 -10.63
N ASN A 30 -6.96 5.22 -10.73
CA ASN A 30 -6.17 6.18 -11.49
C ASN A 30 -5.30 5.49 -12.55
N PRO A 31 -5.93 4.87 -13.57
CA PRO A 31 -5.19 4.17 -14.62
C PRO A 31 -4.27 5.10 -15.43
N GLN A 32 -4.53 6.42 -15.42
CA GLN A 32 -3.65 7.42 -16.03
C GLN A 32 -2.26 7.52 -15.38
N PHE A 33 -2.07 6.93 -14.19
CA PHE A 33 -0.74 6.83 -13.58
C PHE A 33 0.14 5.76 -14.22
N VAL A 34 -0.45 4.84 -14.96
CA VAL A 34 0.26 3.72 -15.61
C VAL A 34 0.22 3.86 -17.14
N PHE A 35 -0.89 4.38 -17.66
CA PHE A 35 -1.13 4.47 -19.10
C PHE A 35 -1.39 5.91 -19.53
N ASP A 36 -0.95 6.26 -20.74
CA ASP A 36 -1.27 7.55 -21.36
C ASP A 36 -2.70 7.51 -21.91
N ILE A 37 -3.67 7.75 -21.02
CA ILE A 37 -5.10 7.72 -21.35
C ILE A 37 -5.84 8.91 -20.73
N HIS A 38 -6.81 9.44 -21.47
CA HIS A 38 -7.75 10.42 -20.93
C HIS A 38 -8.96 9.71 -20.32
N LYS A 39 -9.18 9.95 -19.03
CA LYS A 39 -10.25 9.29 -18.28
C LYS A 39 -11.50 10.18 -18.19
N GLY A 40 -12.56 9.78 -18.87
CA GLY A 40 -13.88 10.43 -18.75
C GLY A 40 -14.54 10.19 -17.38
N SER A 41 -15.47 11.07 -17.01
CA SER A 41 -16.20 11.01 -15.73
C SER A 41 -17.01 9.72 -15.53
N ILE A 42 -17.51 9.13 -16.60
CA ILE A 42 -18.24 7.84 -16.55
C ILE A 42 -17.28 6.71 -16.18
N THR A 43 -16.10 6.65 -16.82
CA THR A 43 -15.08 5.65 -16.53
C THR A 43 -14.58 5.77 -15.09
N ASP A 44 -14.45 6.99 -14.56
CA ASP A 44 -14.14 7.21 -13.14
C ASP A 44 -15.15 6.60 -12.18
N ALA A 45 -16.44 6.82 -12.43
CA ALA A 45 -17.51 6.25 -11.62
C ALA A 45 -17.49 4.71 -11.67
N CYS A 46 -17.31 4.12 -12.86
CA CYS A 46 -17.19 2.68 -13.02
C CYS A 46 -15.99 2.10 -12.28
N LEU A 47 -14.81 2.72 -12.41
CA LEU A 47 -13.59 2.27 -11.73
C LEU A 47 -13.68 2.41 -10.21
N SER A 48 -14.38 3.44 -9.72
CA SER A 48 -14.64 3.60 -8.28
C SER A 48 -15.49 2.47 -7.71
N VAL A 49 -16.47 1.96 -8.48
CA VAL A 49 -17.24 0.77 -8.08
C VAL A 49 -16.34 -0.47 -8.02
N VAL A 50 -15.51 -0.70 -9.04
CA VAL A 50 -14.57 -1.84 -9.08
C VAL A 50 -13.56 -1.77 -7.92
N ALA A 51 -13.01 -0.58 -7.65
CA ALA A 51 -12.10 -0.37 -6.55
C ALA A 51 -12.76 -0.64 -5.19
N GLN A 52 -14.03 -0.23 -5.01
CA GLN A 52 -14.78 -0.54 -3.79
C GLN A 52 -14.98 -2.06 -3.62
N THR A 53 -15.37 -2.76 -4.68
CA THR A 53 -15.51 -4.23 -4.67
C THR A 53 -14.18 -4.92 -4.33
N PHE A 54 -13.07 -4.42 -4.87
CA PHE A 54 -11.72 -4.93 -4.55
C PHE A 54 -11.37 -4.70 -3.06
N MET A 55 -11.62 -3.49 -2.54
CA MET A 55 -11.44 -3.21 -1.10
C MET A 55 -12.28 -4.13 -0.21
N ASP A 56 -13.55 -4.32 -0.57
CA ASP A 56 -14.49 -5.17 0.17
C ASP A 56 -14.03 -6.65 0.16
N SER A 57 -13.38 -7.08 -0.93
CA SER A 57 -12.78 -8.42 -1.06
C SER A 57 -11.54 -8.62 -0.19
N CYS A 58 -10.83 -7.54 0.15
CA CYS A 58 -9.70 -7.58 1.08
C CYS A 58 -10.11 -7.39 2.55
N SER A 59 -11.38 -7.10 2.83
CA SER A 59 -11.88 -6.89 4.19
C SER A 59 -12.20 -8.20 4.90
N THR A 60 -11.86 -8.28 6.20
CA THR A 60 -12.26 -9.38 7.08
C THR A 60 -13.68 -9.24 7.64
N SER A 61 -14.33 -8.08 7.44
CA SER A 61 -15.69 -7.84 7.95
C SER A 61 -16.75 -8.58 7.14
N GLU A 62 -17.70 -9.22 7.83
CA GLU A 62 -18.88 -9.79 7.18
C GLU A 62 -19.75 -8.71 6.55
N HIS A 63 -20.18 -8.97 5.32
CA HIS A 63 -20.93 -8.02 4.52
C HIS A 63 -22.42 -8.16 4.85
N ARG A 64 -22.93 -7.37 5.81
CA ARG A 64 -24.36 -7.31 6.10
C ARG A 64 -25.06 -6.44 5.06
N LEU A 65 -25.55 -7.09 4.00
CA LEU A 65 -26.38 -6.44 2.98
C LEU A 65 -27.80 -6.27 3.49
N GLY A 66 -28.32 -5.06 3.37
CA GLY A 66 -29.69 -4.70 3.69
C GLY A 66 -30.30 -3.84 2.60
N LYS A 67 -31.59 -3.54 2.74
CA LYS A 67 -32.37 -2.70 1.80
C LYS A 67 -31.80 -1.30 1.55
N ASP A 68 -30.98 -0.79 2.47
CA ASP A 68 -30.31 0.52 2.39
C ASP A 68 -28.86 0.41 1.87
N SER A 69 -28.43 -0.77 1.41
CA SER A 69 -27.09 -0.94 0.83
C SER A 69 -27.02 -0.30 -0.55
N PRO A 70 -25.96 0.46 -0.85
CA PRO A 70 -25.83 1.13 -2.14
C PRO A 70 -25.76 0.09 -3.28
N SER A 71 -26.39 0.39 -4.41
CA SER A 71 -26.63 -0.57 -5.51
C SER A 71 -25.35 -1.23 -6.03
N ASN A 72 -24.22 -0.52 -5.99
CA ASN A 72 -22.92 -1.06 -6.38
C ASN A 72 -22.43 -2.23 -5.51
N LYS A 73 -22.82 -2.27 -4.22
CA LYS A 73 -22.53 -3.39 -3.32
C LYS A 73 -23.40 -4.61 -3.60
N LEU A 74 -24.62 -4.39 -4.07
CA LEU A 74 -25.52 -5.48 -4.47
C LEU A 74 -25.05 -6.19 -5.75
N LEU A 75 -24.40 -5.46 -6.67
CA LEU A 75 -23.88 -6.01 -7.93
C LEU A 75 -22.89 -7.16 -7.71
N TYR A 76 -21.99 -7.02 -6.74
CA TYR A 76 -20.90 -7.99 -6.50
C TYR A 76 -21.09 -8.82 -5.22
N ALA A 77 -22.18 -8.60 -4.49
CA ALA A 77 -22.51 -9.27 -3.23
C ALA A 77 -22.28 -10.78 -3.23
N LYS A 78 -22.64 -11.45 -4.33
CA LYS A 78 -22.54 -12.91 -4.47
C LYS A 78 -21.11 -13.39 -4.74
N ASP A 79 -20.28 -12.55 -5.34
CA ASP A 79 -18.91 -12.90 -5.74
C ASP A 79 -17.88 -12.53 -4.66
N ILE A 80 -18.18 -11.56 -3.80
CA ILE A 80 -17.31 -11.13 -2.70
C ILE A 80 -16.80 -12.30 -1.84
N PRO A 81 -17.62 -13.27 -1.39
CA PRO A 81 -17.11 -14.40 -0.61
C PRO A 81 -16.05 -15.22 -1.35
N SER A 82 -16.23 -15.44 -2.65
CA SER A 82 -15.25 -16.12 -3.49
C SER A 82 -13.95 -15.32 -3.60
N TYR A 83 -14.04 -14.01 -3.81
CA TYR A 83 -12.86 -13.13 -3.88
C TYR A 83 -12.09 -13.09 -2.55
N LYS A 84 -12.78 -13.05 -1.41
CA LYS A 84 -12.16 -13.17 -0.09
C LYS A 84 -11.36 -14.47 0.03
N SER A 85 -11.92 -15.60 -0.41
CA SER A 85 -11.21 -16.88 -0.39
C SER A 85 -9.94 -16.89 -1.25
N TRP A 86 -9.94 -16.15 -2.37
CA TRP A 86 -8.76 -16.00 -3.22
C TRP A 86 -7.70 -15.12 -2.59
N VAL A 87 -8.10 -14.02 -1.94
CA VAL A 87 -7.20 -13.16 -1.16
C VAL A 87 -6.57 -13.95 -0.01
N GLU A 88 -7.37 -14.76 0.69
CA GLU A 88 -6.91 -15.72 1.71
C GLU A 88 -5.85 -16.68 1.21
N ARG A 89 -6.10 -17.31 0.06
CA ARG A 89 -5.13 -18.20 -0.56
C ARG A 89 -3.86 -17.46 -1.00
N TYR A 90 -4.00 -16.29 -1.61
CA TYR A 90 -2.89 -15.48 -2.10
C TYR A 90 -1.88 -15.16 -0.99
N TYR A 91 -2.34 -14.63 0.14
CA TYR A 91 -1.46 -14.34 1.27
C TYR A 91 -0.93 -15.60 1.95
N ALA A 92 -1.73 -16.69 1.98
CA ALA A 92 -1.27 -17.97 2.51
C ALA A 92 -0.15 -18.58 1.66
N ASP A 93 -0.18 -18.39 0.34
CA ASP A 93 0.86 -18.91 -0.56
C ASP A 93 2.11 -18.04 -0.52
N ILE A 94 1.98 -16.71 -0.43
CA ILE A 94 3.13 -15.81 -0.18
C ILE A 94 3.85 -16.18 1.11
N ALA A 95 3.11 -16.47 2.19
CA ALA A 95 3.72 -16.84 3.46
C ALA A 95 4.48 -18.18 3.42
N LYS A 96 4.26 -19.01 2.40
CA LYS A 96 4.99 -20.27 2.19
C LYS A 96 6.21 -20.10 1.28
N LEU A 97 6.35 -18.97 0.61
CA LEU A 97 7.52 -18.71 -0.23
C LEU A 97 8.78 -18.68 0.64
N PRO A 98 9.93 -19.13 0.10
CA PRO A 98 11.20 -19.03 0.82
C PRO A 98 11.48 -17.57 1.16
N ALA A 99 12.07 -17.35 2.34
CA ALA A 99 12.51 -16.03 2.73
C ALA A 99 13.57 -15.52 1.74
N ILE A 100 13.45 -14.26 1.34
CA ILE A 100 14.44 -13.58 0.50
C ILE A 100 15.63 -13.26 1.38
N SER A 101 16.85 -13.56 0.90
CA SER A 101 18.06 -13.23 1.64
C SER A 101 18.33 -11.72 1.61
N ASP A 102 18.98 -11.18 2.64
CA ASP A 102 19.37 -9.77 2.66
C ASP A 102 20.30 -9.42 1.48
N GLN A 103 21.14 -10.37 1.06
CA GLN A 103 22.01 -10.22 -0.09
C GLN A 103 21.20 -10.01 -1.38
N ASP A 104 20.21 -10.86 -1.64
CA ASP A 104 19.37 -10.77 -2.84
C ASP A 104 18.52 -9.50 -2.82
N MET A 105 17.98 -9.13 -1.64
CA MET A 105 17.21 -7.91 -1.47
C MET A 105 18.07 -6.67 -1.75
N ASN A 106 19.28 -6.61 -1.20
CA ASN A 106 20.20 -5.49 -1.44
C ASN A 106 20.64 -5.40 -2.89
N ALA A 107 20.91 -6.55 -3.53
CA ALA A 107 21.26 -6.59 -4.96
C ALA A 107 20.10 -6.08 -5.83
N TYR A 108 18.87 -6.48 -5.53
CA TYR A 108 17.67 -6.00 -6.23
C TYR A 108 17.49 -4.48 -6.05
N LEU A 109 17.56 -3.97 -4.82
CA LEU A 109 17.41 -2.54 -4.53
C LEU A 109 18.51 -1.69 -5.18
N ALA A 110 19.76 -2.18 -5.19
CA ALA A 110 20.87 -1.51 -5.85
C ALA A 110 20.65 -1.40 -7.36
N GLU A 111 20.16 -2.47 -7.98
CA GLU A 111 19.85 -2.46 -9.42
C GLU A 111 18.68 -1.52 -9.74
N GLN A 112 17.61 -1.52 -8.94
CA GLN A 112 16.51 -0.56 -9.11
C GLN A 112 16.99 0.89 -8.97
N SER A 113 17.82 1.18 -7.96
CA SER A 113 18.42 2.51 -7.78
C SER A 113 19.23 2.93 -9.00
N ARG A 114 20.02 2.02 -9.57
CA ARG A 114 20.83 2.26 -10.76
C ARG A 114 19.97 2.54 -12.00
N LEU A 115 18.89 1.78 -12.20
CA LEU A 115 18.00 1.95 -13.36
C LEU A 115 17.31 3.32 -13.37
N HIS A 116 16.92 3.83 -12.19
CA HIS A 116 16.16 5.07 -12.05
C HIS A 116 17.00 6.29 -11.60
N ALA A 117 18.33 6.16 -11.55
CA ALA A 117 19.25 7.18 -10.99
C ALA A 117 19.15 8.56 -11.67
N VAL A 118 18.71 8.60 -12.93
CA VAL A 118 18.64 9.82 -13.75
C VAL A 118 17.20 10.27 -14.06
N GLU A 119 16.20 9.56 -13.54
CA GLU A 119 14.80 9.88 -13.82
C GLU A 119 14.26 11.06 -12.99
N PHE A 120 14.91 11.37 -11.87
CA PHE A 120 14.42 12.35 -10.91
C PHE A 120 15.45 13.46 -10.64
N ASN A 121 14.98 14.71 -10.54
CA ASN A 121 15.82 15.83 -10.14
C ASN A 121 15.94 15.90 -8.61
N MET A 122 17.04 15.38 -8.09
CA MET A 122 17.31 15.34 -6.65
C MET A 122 17.40 16.74 -6.03
N LEU A 123 17.94 17.73 -6.74
CA LEU A 123 18.11 19.09 -6.21
C LEU A 123 16.75 19.78 -6.00
N SER A 124 15.81 19.60 -6.92
CA SER A 124 14.44 20.10 -6.77
C SER A 124 13.74 19.47 -5.57
N ALA A 125 13.83 18.14 -5.42
CA ALA A 125 13.26 17.45 -4.27
C ALA A 125 13.88 17.91 -2.94
N LEU A 126 15.20 18.11 -2.91
CA LEU A 126 15.91 18.60 -1.73
C LEU A 126 15.49 20.01 -1.34
N ASN A 127 15.31 20.92 -2.30
CA ASN A 127 14.83 22.28 -2.03
C ASN A 127 13.43 22.27 -1.38
N GLU A 128 12.51 21.47 -1.92
CA GLU A 128 11.17 21.31 -1.34
C GLU A 128 11.24 20.74 0.08
N ILE A 129 12.03 19.68 0.30
CA ILE A 129 12.21 19.08 1.63
C ILE A 129 12.83 20.08 2.62
N TYR A 130 13.83 20.84 2.18
CA TYR A 130 14.50 21.84 3.02
C TYR A 130 13.53 22.92 3.50
N SER A 131 12.56 23.31 2.66
CA SER A 131 11.51 24.26 3.07
C SER A 131 10.73 23.78 4.31
N TYR A 132 10.44 22.48 4.40
CA TYR A 132 9.79 21.88 5.56
C TYR A 132 10.75 21.84 6.76
N VAL A 133 12.01 21.48 6.55
CA VAL A 133 13.02 21.43 7.64
C VAL A 133 13.21 22.81 8.26
N SER A 134 13.31 23.87 7.45
CA SER A 134 13.42 25.24 7.94
C SER A 134 12.18 25.66 8.72
N LYS A 135 10.98 25.30 8.22
CA LYS A 135 9.70 25.62 8.84
C LYS A 135 9.52 24.99 10.23
N TYR A 136 10.01 23.77 10.44
CA TYR A 136 9.89 23.02 11.70
C TYR A 136 11.23 22.88 12.43
N SER A 137 12.15 23.81 12.21
CA SER A 137 13.54 23.71 12.68
C SER A 137 13.67 23.63 14.21
N GLU A 138 12.78 24.29 14.96
CA GLU A 138 12.74 24.21 16.43
C GLU A 138 12.31 22.81 16.92
N GLU A 139 11.25 22.24 16.35
CA GLU A 139 10.75 20.91 16.71
C GLU A 139 11.76 19.80 16.33
N VAL A 140 12.39 19.93 15.15
CA VAL A 140 13.44 19.02 14.69
C VAL A 140 14.70 19.13 15.57
N GLY A 141 15.06 20.36 15.99
CA GLY A 141 16.17 20.60 16.91
C GLY A 141 15.95 19.96 18.29
N VAL A 142 14.73 20.06 18.82
CA VAL A 142 14.34 19.41 20.07
C VAL A 142 14.38 17.89 19.95
N ALA A 143 13.89 17.32 18.84
CA ALA A 143 13.96 15.87 18.59
C ALA A 143 15.40 15.35 18.48
N ARG A 144 16.32 16.13 17.91
CA ARG A 144 17.76 15.80 17.84
C ARG A 144 18.47 15.88 19.19
N GLY A 145 17.93 16.65 20.15
CA GLY A 145 18.46 16.75 21.52
C GLY A 145 18.05 15.60 22.45
N LEU A 146 17.21 14.66 21.99
CA LEU A 146 16.81 13.49 22.76
C LEU A 146 17.93 12.42 22.75
N PRO A 147 18.28 11.84 23.91
CA PRO A 147 19.30 10.79 23.98
C PRO A 147 18.84 9.55 23.19
N GLY A 148 19.51 9.29 22.07
CA GLY A 148 19.20 8.18 21.16
C GLY A 148 19.25 8.54 19.68
N VAL A 149 19.19 9.84 19.33
CA VAL A 149 19.33 10.32 17.94
C VAL A 149 20.78 10.75 17.67
N MET A 150 21.74 9.86 17.91
CA MET A 150 23.12 10.11 17.47
C MET A 150 23.24 9.68 16.00
N VAL A 151 23.31 10.68 15.12
CA VAL A 151 23.86 10.52 13.78
C VAL A 151 25.34 10.21 13.97
N SER A 152 25.78 8.98 13.68
CA SER A 152 27.20 8.69 13.52
C SER A 152 27.73 9.52 12.35
N PRO A 153 28.72 10.39 12.55
CA PRO A 153 29.40 11.06 11.45
C PRO A 153 30.34 10.05 10.79
N GLY A 154 30.09 9.76 9.50
CA GLY A 154 31.03 9.12 8.59
C GLY A 154 31.29 10.05 7.43
#